data_AF-F0G077-F1
#
_entry.id   AF-F0G077-F1
#
_cell.length_a   1.000
_cell.length_b   1.000
_cell.length_c   1.000
_cell.angle_alpha   90.00
_cell.angle_beta   90.00
_cell.angle_gamma   90.00
#
_symmetry.space_group_name_H-M   'P 1'
#
loop_
_entity.id
_entity.type
_entity.pdbx_description
1 polymer ?
#
loop_
_entity_poly.entity_id
_entity_poly.type
_entity_poly.pdbx_seq_one_letter_code
_entity_poly.pdbx_strand_id
1 'polypeptide(L)'
;MTEKFLAWLAVHGRHTTIHVAVVALLATAAFIILTASDLGPMGPLVIALAFYMVVAAVTAEVALGITVVGRSIARRALRRAK
;
A
#
# COMPACT_ATOMS: atom_id res chain seq x y z
N MET A 1 -26.18 16.02 -5.57
CA MET A 1 -25.99 14.62 -5.11
C MET A 1 -24.70 14.02 -5.66
N THR A 2 -24.35 14.34 -6.91
CA THR A 2 -23.10 13.98 -7.63
C THR A 2 -21.80 14.44 -6.96
N GLU A 3 -21.70 15.67 -6.46
CA GLU A 3 -20.45 16.16 -5.83
C GLU A 3 -20.06 15.39 -4.55
N LYS A 4 -21.04 15.05 -3.70
CA LYS A 4 -20.81 14.25 -2.49
C LYS A 4 -20.39 12.82 -2.83
N PHE A 5 -20.93 12.25 -3.91
CA PHE A 5 -20.56 10.93 -4.40
C PHE A 5 -19.14 10.94 -4.99
N LEU A 6 -18.78 11.95 -5.80
CA LEU A 6 -17.44 12.11 -6.37
C LEU A 6 -16.38 12.34 -5.27
N ALA A 7 -16.68 13.15 -4.25
CA ALA A 7 -15.80 13.35 -3.10
C ALA A 7 -15.63 12.06 -2.28
N TRP A 8 -16.71 11.29 -2.09
CA TRP A 8 -16.66 10.00 -1.40
C TRP A 8 -15.84 8.97 -2.18
N LEU A 9 -16.06 8.89 -3.50
CA LEU A 9 -15.34 8.01 -4.41
C LEU A 9 -13.85 8.39 -4.49
N ALA A 10 -13.51 9.68 -4.48
CA ALA A 10 -12.12 10.14 -4.45
C ALA A 10 -11.41 9.75 -3.14
N VAL A 11 -12.12 9.76 -2.01
CA VAL A 11 -11.55 9.40 -0.69
C VAL A 11 -11.45 7.88 -0.52
N HIS A 12 -12.51 7.13 -0.80
CA HIS A 12 -12.52 5.66 -0.67
C HIS A 12 -11.75 5.00 -1.80
N GLY A 13 -11.94 5.46 -3.05
CA GLY A 13 -11.24 4.93 -4.22
C GLY A 13 -9.73 5.09 -4.09
N ARG A 14 -9.22 6.21 -3.57
CA ARG A 14 -7.77 6.37 -3.34
C ARG A 14 -7.21 5.33 -2.36
N HIS A 15 -7.92 5.02 -1.28
CA HIS A 15 -7.47 4.02 -0.32
C HIS A 15 -7.48 2.61 -0.94
N THR A 16 -8.53 2.28 -1.68
CA THR A 16 -8.66 1.00 -2.38
C THR A 16 -7.58 0.85 -3.47
N THR A 17 -7.32 1.88 -4.26
CA THR A 17 -6.27 1.88 -5.29
C THR A 17 -4.89 1.65 -4.69
N ILE A 18 -4.60 2.22 -3.52
CA ILE A 18 -3.30 1.99 -2.88
C ILE A 18 -3.17 0.55 -2.39
N HIS A 19 -4.19 -0.04 -1.76
CA HIS A 19 -4.14 -1.46 -1.39
C HIS A 19 -3.97 -2.37 -2.61
N VAL A 20 -4.69 -2.08 -3.71
CA VAL A 20 -4.52 -2.81 -4.98
C VAL A 20 -3.08 -2.69 -5.49
N ALA A 21 -2.48 -1.49 -5.42
CA ALA A 21 -1.10 -1.28 -5.81
C ALA A 21 -0.10 -2.04 -4.90
N VAL A 22 -0.32 -2.05 -3.58
CA VAL A 22 0.49 -2.83 -2.63
C VAL A 22 0.42 -4.32 -2.95
N VAL A 23 -0.79 -4.86 -3.17
CA VAL A 23 -0.97 -6.27 -3.53
C VAL A 23 -0.30 -6.59 -4.87
N ALA A 24 -0.44 -5.73 -5.87
CA ALA A 24 0.21 -5.90 -7.17
C ALA A 24 1.74 -5.88 -7.05
N LEU A 25 2.31 -4.99 -6.23
CA LEU A 25 3.75 -4.93 -5.96
C LEU A 25 4.25 -6.19 -5.25
N LEU A 26 3.53 -6.69 -4.26
CA LEU A 26 3.87 -7.93 -3.56
C LEU A 26 3.80 -9.15 -4.51
N ALA A 27 2.76 -9.24 -5.33
CA ALA A 27 2.63 -10.28 -6.33
C ALA A 27 3.77 -10.23 -7.36
N THR A 28 4.14 -9.03 -7.81
CA THR A 28 5.25 -8.80 -8.74
C THR A 28 6.58 -9.21 -8.12
N ALA A 29 6.84 -8.83 -6.87
CA ALA A 29 8.05 -9.22 -6.16
C ALA A 29 8.13 -10.73 -5.96
N ALA A 30 7.02 -11.39 -5.58
CA ALA A 30 6.97 -12.84 -5.47
C ALA A 30 7.26 -13.53 -6.81
N PHE A 31 6.66 -13.06 -7.90
CA PHE A 31 6.92 -13.56 -9.24
C PHE A 31 8.40 -13.44 -9.62
N ILE A 32 9.01 -12.28 -9.35
CA ILE A 32 10.42 -12.04 -9.63
C ILE A 32 11.30 -12.99 -8.83
N ILE A 33 11.05 -13.16 -7.53
CA ILE A 33 11.83 -14.06 -6.67
C ILE A 33 11.76 -15.51 -7.19
N LEU A 34 10.58 -15.94 -7.66
CA LEU A 34 10.37 -17.29 -8.18
C LEU A 34 11.01 -17.53 -9.55
N THR A 35 11.19 -16.48 -10.37
CA THR A 35 11.73 -16.59 -11.75
C THR A 35 13.16 -16.11 -11.88
N ALA A 36 13.74 -15.52 -10.83
CA ALA A 36 15.06 -14.90 -10.91
C ALA A 36 16.22 -15.91 -11.06
N SER A 37 15.99 -17.20 -10.84
CA SER A 37 16.97 -18.27 -11.11
C SER A 37 17.43 -18.30 -12.57
N ASP A 38 16.55 -17.89 -13.49
CA ASP A 38 16.79 -18.00 -14.94
C ASP A 38 17.55 -16.80 -15.50
N LEU A 39 17.80 -15.77 -14.68
CA LEU A 39 18.49 -14.53 -15.07
C LEU A 39 20.02 -14.65 -14.99
N GLY A 40 20.54 -15.83 -14.67
CA GLY A 40 21.98 -16.08 -14.58
C GLY A 40 22.70 -15.08 -13.66
N PRO A 41 23.77 -14.40 -14.10
CA PRO A 41 24.51 -13.45 -13.27
C PRO A 41 23.69 -12.24 -12.77
N MET A 42 22.58 -11.91 -13.45
CA MET A 42 21.72 -10.78 -13.07
C MET A 42 20.69 -11.13 -12.00
N GLY A 43 20.46 -12.43 -11.73
CA GLY A 43 19.48 -12.90 -10.75
C GLY A 43 19.56 -12.20 -9.39
N PRO A 44 20.76 -12.10 -8.76
CA PRO A 44 20.90 -11.44 -7.46
C PRO A 44 20.45 -9.97 -7.44
N LEU A 45 20.71 -9.22 -8.52
CA LEU A 45 20.37 -7.80 -8.61
C LEU A 45 18.84 -7.61 -8.76
N VAL A 46 18.20 -8.48 -9.55
CA VAL A 46 16.75 -8.46 -9.73
C VAL A 46 16.02 -8.93 -8.46
N ILE A 47 16.58 -9.90 -7.72
CA ILE A 47 16.08 -10.30 -6.40
C ILE A 47 16.16 -9.13 -5.41
N ALA A 48 17.29 -8.40 -5.38
CA ALA A 48 17.41 -7.22 -4.53
C ALA A 48 16.35 -6.16 -4.84
N LEU A 49 16.06 -5.92 -6.13
CA LEU A 49 14.98 -5.03 -6.55
C LEU A 49 13.60 -5.50 -6.05
N ALA A 50 13.31 -6.80 -6.11
CA ALA A 50 12.07 -7.36 -5.58
C ALA A 50 11.93 -7.10 -4.06
N PHE A 51 13.01 -7.26 -3.29
CA PHE A 51 13.00 -6.93 -1.86
C PHE A 51 12.71 -5.44 -1.62
N TYR A 52 13.31 -4.53 -2.39
CA TYR A 52 12.98 -3.10 -2.28
C TYR A 52 11.52 -2.80 -2.61
N MET A 53 10.93 -3.49 -3.60
CA MET A 53 9.51 -3.34 -3.90
C MET A 53 8.61 -3.81 -2.76
N VAL A 54 8.95 -4.92 -2.10
CA VAL A 54 8.23 -5.39 -0.89
C VAL A 54 8.32 -4.36 0.22
N VAL A 55 9.52 -3.84 0.51
CA VAL A 55 9.73 -2.84 1.57
C VAL A 55 8.94 -1.56 1.26
N ALA A 56 8.97 -1.09 0.02
CA ALA A 56 8.21 0.08 -0.41
C ALA A 56 6.70 -0.13 -0.23
N ALA A 57 6.19 -1.30 -0.63
CA ALA A 57 4.78 -1.66 -0.51
C ALA A 57 4.33 -1.72 0.96
N VAL A 58 5.11 -2.39 1.82
CA VAL A 58 4.83 -2.46 3.27
C VAL A 58 4.90 -1.08 3.92
N THR A 59 5.87 -0.26 3.56
CA THR A 59 6.01 1.10 4.12
C THR A 59 4.80 1.97 3.77
N ALA A 60 4.33 1.91 2.53
CA ALA A 60 3.14 2.63 2.09
C ALA A 60 1.89 2.19 2.87
N GLU A 61 1.70 0.88 3.03
CA GLU A 61 0.58 0.30 3.77
C GLU A 61 0.61 0.70 5.25
N VAL A 62 1.78 0.63 5.90
CA VAL A 62 1.96 1.02 7.32
C VAL A 62 1.70 2.50 7.51
N ALA A 63 2.21 3.36 6.63
CA ALA A 63 1.97 4.81 6.71
C ALA A 63 0.47 5.12 6.63
N LEU A 64 -0.26 4.47 5.72
CA LEU A 64 -1.71 4.61 5.63
C LEU A 64 -2.40 4.09 6.90
N GLY A 65 -2.03 2.90 7.39
CA GLY A 65 -2.58 2.33 8.61
C GLY A 65 -2.45 3.28 9.81
N ILE A 66 -1.26 3.88 10.01
CA ILE A 66 -1.01 4.86 11.06
C ILE A 66 -1.92 6.08 10.92
N THR A 67 -2.09 6.62 9.71
CA THR A 67 -2.95 7.79 9.50
C THR A 67 -4.42 7.49 9.78
N VAL A 68 -4.92 6.31 9.40
CA VAL A 68 -6.29 5.87 9.68
C VAL A 68 -6.51 5.69 11.17
N VAL A 69 -5.59 5.01 11.86
CA VAL A 69 -5.64 4.81 13.32
C VAL A 69 -5.59 6.16 14.03
N GLY A 70 -4.65 7.04 13.69
CA GLY A 70 -4.53 8.38 14.26
C GLY A 70 -5.82 9.19 14.08
N ARG A 71 -6.40 9.17 12.88
CA ARG A 71 -7.69 9.83 12.61
C ARG A 71 -8.83 9.23 13.42
N SER A 72 -8.83 7.92 13.67
CA SER A 72 -9.84 7.25 14.49
C SER A 72 -9.73 7.65 15.97
N ILE A 73 -8.51 7.73 16.49
CA ILE A 73 -8.22 8.16 17.87
C ILE A 73 -8.62 9.62 18.05
N ALA A 74 -8.20 10.51 17.14
CA ALA A 74 -8.57 11.92 17.18
C ALA A 74 -10.10 12.12 17.19
N ARG A 75 -10.83 11.37 16.34
CA ARG A 75 -12.31 11.41 16.34
C ARG A 75 -12.90 10.91 17.66
N ARG A 76 -12.35 9.86 18.26
CA ARG A 76 -12.80 9.34 19.57
C ARG A 76 -12.53 10.35 20.68
N ALA A 77 -11.37 11.00 20.69
CA ALA A 77 -11.03 12.04 21.66
C ALA A 77 -11.99 13.25 21.56
N LEU A 78 -12.23 13.75 20.34
CA LEU A 78 -13.18 14.85 20.10
C LEU A 78 -14.62 14.51 20.51
N ARG A 79 -15.06 13.25 20.32
CA ARG A 79 -16.39 12.80 20.75
C ARG A 79 -16.53 12.66 22.27
N ARG A 80 -15.44 12.42 22.99
CA ARG A 80 -15.44 12.34 24.46
C ARG A 80 -15.35 13.72 25.13
N ALA A 81 -14.82 14.70 24.42
CA ALA A 81 -14.72 16.08 24.90
C ALA A 81 -16.00 16.91 24.70
N LYS A 82 -17.00 16.35 24.02
CA LYS A 82 -18.32 16.95 23.79
C LYS A 82 -19.36 16.20 24.60
#